data_AF-A0A3M1FS42-F1
#
_entry.id   AF-A0A3M1FS42-F1
#
_cell.length_a   1.000
_cell.length_b   1.000
_cell.length_c   1.000
_cell.angle_alpha   90.00
_cell.angle_beta   90.00
_cell.angle_gamma   90.00
#
_symmetry.space_group_name_H-M   'P 1'
#
loop_
_entity.id
_entity.type
_entity.pdbx_description
1 polymer ?
#
loop_
_entity_poly.entity_id
_entity_poly.type
_entity_poly.pdbx_seq_one_letter_code
_entity_poly.pdbx_strand_id
1 'polypeptide(L)'
;MVALWNTFIHDPLLNLLILFYNTIAFGDLGVAIILLTVLVRLLLFPLFHKSTRQQVLLQKIQPKINEIKKRHKKNLQKQGEELMALYKEHNISPFAGLGVMVIQIPVLIAIYRIFLNIFKDGALRGLYGFVAAPQTLHHISLGFLDLQQPSYALAVIAAALQYVQLRLLQRSPQGKVDGKAKMVQGMMASIMPLFIFFFLVKLPAALGIYLLTTILFSIIQQEVIRRKLEHDAGLERVRTEDN
;
A
#
# COMPACT_ATOMS: atom_id res chain seq x y z
N MET A 1 21.33 -0.25 -17.32
CA MET A 1 20.28 -0.42 -16.29
C MET A 1 20.15 0.78 -15.36
N VAL A 2 21.24 1.32 -14.77
CA VAL A 2 21.18 2.48 -13.86
C VAL A 2 20.65 3.75 -14.55
N ALA A 3 21.03 4.00 -15.79
CA ALA A 3 20.54 5.16 -16.56
C ALA A 3 19.01 5.11 -16.77
N LEU A 4 18.46 3.95 -17.18
CA LEU A 4 17.02 3.78 -17.35
C LEU A 4 16.26 4.00 -16.03
N TRP A 5 16.77 3.48 -14.91
CA TRP A 5 16.20 3.72 -13.60
C TRP A 5 16.16 5.22 -13.26
N ASN A 6 17.28 5.91 -13.50
CA ASN A 6 17.37 7.33 -13.20
C ASN A 6 16.37 8.13 -14.03
N THR A 7 16.41 7.94 -15.36
CA THR A 7 15.59 8.72 -16.30
C THR A 7 14.09 8.44 -16.19
N PHE A 8 13.67 7.19 -15.92
CA PHE A 8 12.25 6.83 -15.93
C PHE A 8 11.58 6.81 -14.56
N ILE A 9 12.33 6.65 -13.47
CA ILE A 9 11.75 6.50 -12.12
C ILE A 9 12.28 7.58 -11.17
N HIS A 10 13.59 7.67 -10.99
CA HIS A 10 14.17 8.55 -9.98
C HIS A 10 14.01 10.05 -10.34
N ASP A 11 14.47 10.45 -11.52
CA ASP A 11 14.53 11.86 -11.92
C ASP A 11 13.12 12.45 -12.09
N PRO A 12 12.13 11.77 -12.70
CA PRO A 12 10.76 12.27 -12.75
C PRO A 12 10.16 12.47 -11.34
N LEU A 13 10.37 11.52 -10.42
CA LEU A 13 9.87 11.63 -9.05
C LEU A 13 10.56 12.76 -8.28
N LEU A 14 11.87 12.95 -8.45
CA LEU A 14 12.63 14.05 -7.85
C LEU A 14 12.12 15.41 -8.37
N ASN A 15 11.96 15.53 -9.69
CA ASN A 15 11.49 16.76 -10.33
C ASN A 15 10.05 17.09 -9.88
N LEU A 16 9.16 16.10 -9.82
CA LEU A 16 7.80 16.30 -9.31
C LEU A 16 7.80 16.72 -7.85
N LEU A 17 8.65 16.13 -7.01
CA LEU A 17 8.77 16.50 -5.61
C LEU A 17 9.19 17.97 -5.45
N ILE A 18 10.24 18.39 -6.17
CA ILE A 18 10.74 19.78 -6.10
C ILE A 18 9.75 20.76 -6.72
N LEU A 19 9.05 20.37 -7.79
CA LEU A 19 7.98 21.17 -8.36
C LEU A 19 6.87 21.41 -7.33
N PHE A 20 6.41 20.36 -6.64
CA PHE A 20 5.42 20.52 -5.57
C PHE A 20 5.94 21.35 -4.41
N TYR A 21 7.20 21.16 -4.01
CA TYR A 21 7.85 21.96 -2.97
C TYR A 21 7.81 23.46 -3.28
N ASN A 22 8.16 23.84 -4.52
CA ASN A 22 8.23 25.24 -4.95
C ASN A 22 6.86 25.88 -5.21
N THR A 23 5.83 25.10 -5.55
CA THR A 23 4.55 25.63 -6.04
C THR A 23 3.41 25.51 -5.01
N ILE A 24 3.04 24.28 -4.65
CA ILE A 24 1.83 23.99 -3.87
C ILE A 24 2.15 23.83 -2.37
N ALA A 25 3.35 23.35 -2.05
CA ALA A 25 3.72 23.01 -0.68
C ALA A 25 4.30 24.19 0.11
N PHE A 26 4.40 25.39 -0.50
CA PHE A 26 4.90 26.60 0.15
C PHE A 26 6.25 26.42 0.89
N GLY A 27 7.15 25.60 0.34
CA GLY A 27 8.42 25.29 0.97
C GLY A 27 8.37 24.26 2.11
N ASP A 28 7.26 23.53 2.26
CA ASP A 28 7.16 22.40 3.19
C ASP A 28 7.41 21.07 2.46
N LEU A 29 8.51 20.40 2.79
CA LEU A 29 8.86 19.13 2.18
C LEU A 29 7.83 18.04 2.50
N GLY A 30 7.32 17.94 3.73
CA GLY A 30 6.36 16.88 4.09
C GLY A 30 5.05 17.00 3.32
N VAL A 31 4.57 18.22 3.10
CA VAL A 31 3.40 18.48 2.25
C VAL A 31 3.70 18.06 0.80
N ALA A 32 4.88 18.38 0.27
CA ALA A 32 5.29 17.93 -1.06
C ALA A 32 5.32 16.39 -1.19
N ILE A 33 5.75 15.67 -0.14
CA ILE A 33 5.74 14.21 -0.09
C ILE A 33 4.30 13.67 -0.15
N ILE A 34 3.39 14.25 0.63
CA ILE A 34 1.97 13.85 0.63
C ILE A 34 1.39 14.03 -0.77
N LEU A 35 1.60 15.20 -1.40
CA LEU A 35 1.11 15.50 -2.74
C LEU A 35 1.69 14.56 -3.80
N LEU A 36 2.99 14.27 -3.74
CA LEU A 36 3.62 13.30 -4.62
C LEU A 36 3.00 11.91 -4.47
N THR A 37 2.80 11.48 -3.22
CA THR A 37 2.18 10.18 -2.92
C THR A 37 0.77 10.09 -3.49
N VAL A 38 -0.03 11.14 -3.30
CA VAL A 38 -1.39 11.26 -3.83
C VAL A 38 -1.38 11.18 -5.35
N LEU A 39 -0.50 11.95 -6.02
CA LEU A 39 -0.40 11.95 -7.48
C LEU A 39 -0.05 10.55 -8.01
N VAL A 40 0.97 9.90 -7.46
CA VAL A 40 1.36 8.54 -7.87
C VAL A 40 0.21 7.56 -7.65
N ARG A 41 -0.51 7.69 -6.53
CA ARG A 41 -1.69 6.86 -6.24
C ARG A 41 -2.83 7.09 -7.23
N LEU A 42 -3.03 8.32 -7.70
CA LEU A 42 -4.04 8.65 -8.71
C LEU A 42 -3.66 8.11 -10.09
N LEU A 43 -2.40 8.24 -10.50
CA LEU A 43 -1.90 7.69 -11.76
C LEU A 43 -2.03 6.15 -11.80
N LEU A 44 -1.73 5.51 -10.66
CA LEU A 44 -1.82 4.06 -10.51
C LEU A 44 -3.18 3.59 -9.98
N PHE A 45 -4.17 4.49 -9.87
CA PHE A 45 -5.49 4.20 -9.32
C PHE A 45 -6.17 2.98 -9.95
N PRO A 46 -6.24 2.81 -11.30
CA PRO A 46 -6.93 1.66 -11.88
C PRO A 46 -6.27 0.33 -11.48
N LEU A 47 -4.95 0.31 -11.34
CA LEU A 47 -4.21 -0.87 -10.92
C LEU A 47 -4.49 -1.21 -9.44
N PHE A 48 -4.34 -0.21 -8.56
CA PHE A 48 -4.65 -0.38 -7.13
C PHE A 48 -6.10 -0.80 -6.93
N HIS A 49 -7.04 -0.20 -7.66
CA HIS A 49 -8.47 -0.52 -7.56
C HIS A 49 -8.75 -1.97 -7.93
N LYS A 50 -8.20 -2.45 -9.05
CA LYS A 50 -8.34 -3.86 -9.46
C LYS A 50 -7.76 -4.80 -8.41
N SER A 51 -6.56 -4.52 -7.90
CA SER A 51 -5.92 -5.37 -6.88
C SER A 51 -6.68 -5.39 -5.57
N THR A 52 -7.10 -4.24 -5.05
CA THR A 52 -7.88 -4.15 -3.80
C THR A 52 -9.23 -4.85 -3.95
N ARG A 53 -9.91 -4.72 -5.10
CA ARG A 53 -11.16 -5.45 -5.37
C ARG A 53 -10.95 -6.97 -5.31
N GLN A 54 -9.89 -7.48 -5.93
CA GLN A 54 -9.54 -8.90 -5.89
C GLN A 54 -9.25 -9.39 -4.47
N GLN A 55 -8.54 -8.59 -3.67
CA GLN A 55 -8.30 -8.90 -2.26
C GLN A 55 -9.58 -8.95 -1.42
N VAL A 56 -10.51 -8.02 -1.63
CA VAL A 56 -11.82 -8.02 -0.94
C VAL A 56 -12.66 -9.23 -1.37
N LEU A 57 -12.66 -9.60 -2.64
CA LEU A 57 -13.37 -10.80 -3.12
C LEU A 57 -12.78 -12.09 -2.53
N LEU A 58 -11.44 -12.20 -2.46
CA LEU A 58 -10.77 -13.31 -1.78
C LEU A 58 -11.22 -13.44 -0.31
N GLN A 59 -11.36 -12.32 0.40
CA GLN A 59 -11.86 -12.32 1.78
C GLN A 59 -13.31 -12.83 1.88
N LYS A 60 -14.16 -12.51 0.90
CA LYS A 60 -15.55 -13.00 0.86
C LYS A 60 -15.62 -14.51 0.64
N ILE A 61 -14.76 -15.08 -0.19
CA ILE A 61 -14.73 -16.53 -0.48
C ILE A 61 -13.85 -17.34 0.47
N GLN A 62 -13.14 -16.68 1.39
CA GLN A 62 -12.32 -17.33 2.42
C GLN A 62 -13.00 -18.50 3.17
N PRO A 63 -14.30 -18.47 3.54
CA PRO A 63 -14.97 -19.64 4.11
C PRO A 63 -14.97 -20.86 3.18
N LYS A 64 -15.28 -20.69 1.88
CA LYS A 64 -15.24 -21.76 0.88
C LYS A 64 -13.81 -22.31 0.69
N ILE A 65 -12.81 -21.43 0.66
CA ILE A 65 -11.39 -21.82 0.65
C ILE A 65 -11.07 -22.72 1.85
N ASN A 66 -11.53 -22.34 3.05
CA ASN A 66 -11.28 -23.10 4.27
C ASN A 66 -11.99 -24.46 4.26
N GLU A 67 -13.17 -24.58 3.67
CA GLU A 67 -13.86 -25.86 3.49
C GLU A 67 -13.10 -26.81 2.58
N ILE A 68 -12.62 -26.32 1.42
CA ILE A 68 -11.80 -27.12 0.50
C ILE A 68 -10.53 -27.63 1.21
N LYS A 69 -9.84 -26.75 1.95
CA LYS A 69 -8.65 -27.11 2.75
C LYS A 69 -8.95 -28.20 3.77
N LYS A 70 -10.14 -28.19 4.38
CA LYS A 70 -10.55 -29.21 5.36
C LYS A 70 -10.91 -30.54 4.70
N ARG A 71 -11.62 -30.52 3.57
CA ARG A 71 -12.00 -31.74 2.84
C ARG A 71 -10.78 -32.50 2.32
N HIS A 72 -9.77 -31.77 1.83
CA HIS A 72 -8.61 -32.35 1.13
C HIS A 72 -7.29 -32.28 1.92
N LYS A 73 -7.32 -32.30 3.25
CA LYS A 73 -6.11 -32.23 4.10
C LYS A 73 -5.02 -33.24 3.74
N LYS A 74 -5.40 -34.42 3.24
CA LYS A 74 -4.49 -35.52 2.89
C LYS A 74 -4.13 -35.58 1.39
N ASN A 75 -4.75 -34.74 0.56
CA ASN A 75 -4.53 -34.74 -0.89
C ASN A 75 -4.32 -33.31 -1.39
N LEU A 76 -3.06 -32.85 -1.33
CA LEU A 76 -2.66 -31.50 -1.72
C LEU A 76 -2.93 -31.21 -3.21
N GLN A 77 -2.86 -32.22 -4.06
CA GLN A 77 -3.10 -32.07 -5.50
C GLN A 77 -4.56 -31.74 -5.78
N LYS A 78 -5.49 -32.56 -5.24
CA LYS A 78 -6.93 -32.32 -5.36
C LYS A 78 -7.37 -31.03 -4.68
N GLN A 79 -6.72 -30.67 -3.57
CA GLN A 79 -6.92 -29.38 -2.92
C GLN A 79 -6.55 -28.21 -3.84
N GLY A 80 -5.41 -28.28 -4.54
CA GLY A 80 -4.97 -27.25 -5.48
C GLY A 80 -5.93 -27.08 -6.66
N GLU A 81 -6.40 -28.19 -7.23
CA GLU A 81 -7.36 -28.21 -8.34
C GLU A 81 -8.70 -27.56 -7.94
N GLU A 82 -9.29 -27.95 -6.81
CA GLU A 82 -10.56 -27.35 -6.34
C GLU A 82 -10.41 -25.87 -5.98
N LEU A 83 -9.27 -25.45 -5.42
CA LEU A 83 -9.00 -24.03 -5.17
C LEU A 83 -8.94 -23.23 -6.47
N MET A 84 -8.25 -23.75 -7.49
CA MET A 84 -8.18 -23.08 -8.79
C MET A 84 -9.53 -23.05 -9.50
N ALA A 85 -10.34 -24.11 -9.37
CA ALA A 85 -11.71 -24.12 -9.87
C ALA A 85 -12.58 -23.05 -9.18
N LEU A 86 -12.50 -22.95 -7.85
CA LEU A 86 -13.21 -21.93 -7.06
C LEU A 86 -12.81 -20.49 -7.48
N TYR A 87 -11.51 -20.25 -7.68
CA TYR A 87 -11.02 -18.95 -8.15
C TYR A 87 -11.54 -18.61 -9.55
N LYS A 88 -11.57 -19.57 -10.47
CA LYS A 88 -12.15 -19.38 -11.81
C LYS A 88 -13.65 -19.10 -11.76
N GLU A 89 -14.40 -19.86 -10.97
CA GLU A 89 -15.85 -19.68 -10.78
C GLU A 89 -16.19 -18.26 -10.33
N HIS A 90 -15.40 -17.70 -9.41
CA HIS A 90 -15.63 -16.35 -8.87
C HIS A 90 -14.89 -15.25 -9.65
N ASN A 91 -14.21 -15.58 -10.76
CA ASN A 91 -13.38 -14.65 -11.55
C ASN A 91 -12.34 -13.91 -10.71
N ILE A 92 -11.71 -14.64 -9.77
CA ILE A 92 -10.72 -14.14 -8.85
C ILE A 92 -9.31 -14.52 -9.33
N SER A 93 -8.41 -13.55 -9.35
CA SER A 93 -7.00 -13.78 -9.63
C SER A 93 -6.19 -13.80 -8.33
N PRO A 94 -5.59 -14.95 -7.93
CA PRO A 94 -4.77 -15.03 -6.72
C PRO A 94 -3.48 -14.21 -6.83
N PHE A 95 -3.06 -13.86 -8.04
CA PHE A 95 -1.84 -13.09 -8.30
C PHE A 95 -2.08 -11.58 -8.46
N ALA A 96 -3.32 -11.11 -8.32
CA ALA A 96 -3.64 -9.68 -8.43
C ALA A 96 -2.89 -8.81 -7.42
N GLY A 97 -2.48 -9.37 -6.28
CA GLY A 97 -1.63 -8.69 -5.29
C GLY A 97 -0.18 -8.50 -5.73
N LEU A 98 0.38 -9.45 -6.48
CA LEU A 98 1.78 -9.41 -6.92
C LEU A 98 2.03 -8.27 -7.91
N GLY A 99 1.09 -8.00 -8.83
CA GLY A 99 1.23 -6.93 -9.81
C GLY A 99 1.40 -5.55 -9.17
N VAL A 100 0.69 -5.30 -8.07
CA VAL A 100 0.86 -4.04 -7.31
C VAL A 100 2.22 -4.01 -6.60
N MET A 101 2.65 -5.12 -6.00
CA MET A 101 3.95 -5.18 -5.32
C MET A 101 5.12 -4.91 -6.27
N VAL A 102 5.07 -5.45 -7.50
CA VAL A 102 6.10 -5.25 -8.53
C VAL A 102 6.29 -3.77 -8.87
N ILE A 103 5.22 -2.96 -8.83
CA ILE A 103 5.29 -1.53 -9.10
C ILE A 103 5.58 -0.73 -7.83
N GLN A 104 5.03 -1.15 -6.68
CA GLN A 104 5.19 -0.48 -5.40
C GLN A 104 6.64 -0.48 -4.90
N ILE A 105 7.36 -1.59 -5.07
CA ILE A 105 8.74 -1.73 -4.57
C ILE A 105 9.70 -0.75 -5.29
N PRO A 106 9.73 -0.66 -6.63
CA PRO A 106 10.49 0.37 -7.34
C PRO A 106 10.18 1.80 -6.89
N VAL A 107 8.90 2.15 -6.74
CA VAL A 107 8.50 3.49 -6.29
C VAL A 107 9.04 3.77 -4.89
N LEU A 108 8.92 2.81 -3.96
CA LEU A 108 9.46 2.94 -2.60
C LEU A 108 10.98 3.13 -2.61
N ILE A 109 11.71 2.34 -3.41
CA ILE A 109 13.17 2.44 -3.52
C ILE A 109 13.57 3.81 -4.10
N ALA A 110 12.84 4.32 -5.09
CA ALA A 110 13.11 5.62 -5.70
C ALA A 110 12.91 6.75 -4.69
N ILE A 111 11.77 6.75 -4.01
CA ILE A 111 11.45 7.74 -2.96
C ILE A 111 12.47 7.67 -1.82
N TYR A 112 12.85 6.47 -1.39
CA TYR A 112 13.92 6.29 -0.39
C TYR A 112 15.25 6.88 -0.83
N ARG A 113 15.69 6.59 -2.06
CA ARG A 113 16.93 7.14 -2.62
C ARG A 113 16.91 8.64 -2.77
N ILE A 114 15.76 9.21 -3.13
CA ILE A 114 15.56 10.65 -3.19
C ILE A 114 15.80 11.24 -1.79
N PHE A 115 15.11 10.77 -0.74
CA PHE A 115 15.27 11.37 0.60
C PHE A 115 16.63 11.14 1.23
N LEU A 116 17.28 10.01 0.97
CA LEU A 116 18.64 9.78 1.46
C LEU A 116 19.66 10.76 0.85
N ASN A 117 19.38 11.28 -0.33
CA ASN A 117 20.33 12.10 -1.07
C ASN A 117 19.89 13.56 -1.17
N ILE A 118 18.60 13.90 -1.03
CA ILE A 118 18.06 15.25 -1.27
C ILE A 118 18.74 16.36 -0.45
N PHE A 119 19.30 16.01 0.71
CA PHE A 119 20.03 16.93 1.59
C PHE A 119 21.56 16.92 1.40
N LYS A 120 22.08 16.15 0.44
CA LYS A 120 23.51 16.07 0.13
C LYS A 120 23.87 17.02 -1.01
N ASP A 121 25.15 17.41 -1.05
CA ASP A 121 25.66 18.25 -2.13
C ASP A 121 25.51 17.55 -3.49
N GLY A 122 24.93 18.27 -4.46
CA GLY A 122 24.71 17.75 -5.82
C GLY A 122 23.49 16.83 -5.97
N ALA A 123 22.63 16.70 -4.97
CA ALA A 123 21.39 15.91 -5.05
C ALA A 123 20.43 16.38 -6.16
N LEU A 124 20.46 17.67 -6.45
CA LEU A 124 19.59 18.33 -7.42
C LEU A 124 20.16 18.33 -8.85
N ARG A 125 21.26 17.60 -9.11
CA ARG A 125 21.86 17.49 -10.45
C ARG A 125 20.94 16.84 -11.49
N GLY A 126 19.95 16.06 -11.05
CA GLY A 126 18.95 15.43 -11.91
C GLY A 126 17.74 16.32 -12.23
N LEU A 127 17.74 17.60 -11.84
CA LEU A 127 16.65 18.50 -12.15
C LEU A 127 16.60 18.83 -13.65
N TYR A 128 15.38 18.84 -14.19
CA TYR A 128 15.12 19.31 -15.53
C TYR A 128 15.20 20.83 -15.58
N GLY A 129 15.58 21.39 -16.74
CA GLY A 129 15.83 22.83 -16.88
C GLY A 129 14.64 23.75 -16.55
N PHE A 130 13.42 23.21 -16.48
CA PHE A 130 12.23 23.96 -16.08
C PHE A 130 11.92 23.90 -14.57
N VAL A 131 12.63 23.08 -13.79
CA VAL A 131 12.46 22.96 -12.34
C VAL A 131 13.54 23.78 -11.64
N ALA A 132 13.14 24.89 -11.02
CA ALA A 132 14.06 25.73 -10.26
C ALA A 132 14.60 24.98 -9.04
N ALA A 133 15.93 24.92 -8.91
CA ALA A 133 16.57 24.37 -7.72
C ALA A 133 16.33 25.31 -6.52
N PRO A 134 15.70 24.85 -5.42
CA PRO A 134 15.56 25.66 -4.22
C PRO A 134 16.94 25.92 -3.60
N GLN A 135 17.19 27.16 -3.15
CA GLN A 135 18.48 27.53 -2.53
C GLN A 135 18.68 26.89 -1.16
N THR A 136 17.59 26.69 -0.40
CA THR A 136 17.59 25.97 0.87
C THR A 136 16.40 25.04 0.96
N LEU A 137 16.67 23.76 1.19
CA LEU A 137 15.65 22.76 1.49
C LEU A 137 15.39 22.74 2.99
N HIS A 138 14.19 23.16 3.40
CA HIS A 138 13.80 23.12 4.80
C HIS A 138 13.53 21.67 5.21
N HIS A 139 14.38 21.16 6.12
CA HIS A 139 14.26 19.80 6.65
C HIS A 139 13.16 19.69 7.72
N ILE A 140 12.77 20.81 8.34
CA ILE A 140 11.65 20.88 9.27
C ILE A 140 10.36 21.06 8.47
N SER A 141 9.47 20.09 8.59
CA SER A 141 8.12 20.09 8.03
C SER A 141 7.09 20.26 9.14
N LEU A 142 5.95 20.87 8.81
CA LEU A 142 4.81 21.14 9.69
C LEU A 142 5.16 21.93 10.96
N GLY A 143 6.35 22.55 11.01
CA GLY A 143 6.85 23.34 12.13
C GLY A 143 7.49 22.55 13.29
N PHE A 144 7.38 21.21 13.31
CA PHE A 144 7.87 20.39 14.43
C PHE A 144 8.52 19.07 14.02
N LEU A 145 8.49 18.70 12.74
CA LEU A 145 8.93 17.40 12.27
C LEU A 145 10.20 17.52 11.43
N ASP A 146 11.32 17.07 11.96
CA ASP A 146 12.56 16.93 11.18
C ASP A 146 12.47 15.71 10.26
N LEU A 147 12.53 15.94 8.94
CA LEU A 147 12.43 14.92 7.92
C LEU A 147 13.72 14.12 7.70
N GLN A 148 14.87 14.64 8.14
CA GLN A 148 16.16 13.94 8.06
C GLN A 148 16.29 12.88 9.16
N GLN A 149 15.73 13.17 10.33
CA GLN A 149 15.83 12.31 11.49
C GLN A 149 14.68 11.30 11.56
N PRO A 150 14.87 10.14 12.22
CA PRO A 150 13.77 9.24 12.53
C PRO A 150 12.76 9.90 13.48
N SER A 151 11.48 9.61 13.26
CA SER A 151 10.39 10.07 14.14
C SER A 151 9.67 8.89 14.76
N TYR A 152 9.82 8.73 16.08
CA TYR A 152 9.11 7.71 16.85
C TYR A 152 7.60 7.87 16.77
N ALA A 153 7.10 9.12 16.82
CA ALA A 153 5.68 9.42 16.70
C ALA A 153 5.11 8.89 15.37
N LEU A 154 5.77 9.18 14.24
CA LEU A 154 5.33 8.68 12.95
C LEU A 154 5.43 7.16 12.85
N ALA A 155 6.49 6.54 13.40
CA ALA A 155 6.63 5.10 13.40
C ALA A 155 5.49 4.41 14.17
N VAL A 156 5.10 4.92 15.34
CA VAL A 156 3.97 4.40 16.13
C VAL A 156 2.66 4.55 15.34
N ILE A 157 2.39 5.73 14.78
CA ILE A 157 1.16 5.97 14.01
C ILE A 157 1.11 5.07 12.78
N ALA A 158 2.23 4.90 12.07
CA ALA A 158 2.31 4.06 10.88
C ALA A 158 2.06 2.59 11.22
N ALA A 159 2.65 2.10 12.31
CA ALA A 159 2.41 0.74 12.79
C ALA A 159 0.95 0.54 13.23
N ALA A 160 0.36 1.50 13.95
CA ALA A 160 -1.04 1.45 14.36
C ALA A 160 -1.98 1.41 13.14
N LEU A 161 -1.77 2.29 12.16
CA LEU A 161 -2.56 2.30 10.93
C LEU A 161 -2.34 1.03 10.10
N GLN A 162 -1.12 0.53 10.01
CA GLN A 162 -0.81 -0.72 9.31
C GLN A 162 -1.55 -1.90 9.96
N TYR A 163 -1.58 -1.94 11.30
CA TYR A 163 -2.34 -2.95 12.04
C TYR A 163 -3.84 -2.84 11.74
N VAL A 164 -4.41 -1.63 11.75
CA VAL A 164 -5.82 -1.40 11.37
C VAL A 164 -6.08 -1.88 9.94
N GLN A 165 -5.22 -1.53 8.99
CA GLN A 165 -5.32 -1.97 7.59
C GLN A 165 -5.33 -3.50 7.48
N LEU A 166 -4.41 -4.19 8.15
CA LEU A 166 -4.34 -5.66 8.17
C LEU A 166 -5.57 -6.29 8.81
N ARG A 167 -6.06 -5.71 9.92
CA ARG A 167 -7.28 -6.17 10.58
C ARG A 167 -8.50 -6.02 9.68
N LEU A 168 -8.60 -4.94 8.91
CA LEU A 168 -9.65 -4.76 7.91
C LEU A 168 -9.60 -5.84 6.82
N LEU A 169 -8.40 -6.26 6.40
CA LEU A 169 -8.21 -7.36 5.46
C LEU A 169 -8.59 -8.74 6.03
N GLN A 170 -8.74 -8.86 7.35
CA GLN A 170 -9.05 -10.12 8.04
C GLN A 170 -10.50 -10.23 8.52
N ARG A 171 -11.35 -9.24 8.19
CA ARG A 171 -12.80 -9.25 8.49
C ARG A 171 -13.57 -10.22 7.57
N SER A 172 -13.08 -11.45 7.35
CA SER A 172 -13.88 -12.49 6.70
C SER A 172 -14.92 -13.04 7.68
N PRO A 173 -16.13 -13.41 7.21
CA PRO A 173 -17.12 -14.11 8.03
C PRO A 173 -16.48 -15.39 8.58
N GLN A 174 -16.40 -15.46 9.92
CA GLN A 174 -15.69 -16.53 10.62
C GLN A 174 -16.48 -17.85 10.52
N GLY A 175 -16.25 -18.61 9.45
CA GLY A 175 -16.38 -20.07 9.54
C GLY A 175 -15.32 -20.60 10.52
N LYS A 176 -15.60 -21.71 11.22
CA LYS A 176 -14.66 -22.35 12.16
C LYS A 176 -13.34 -22.70 11.46
N VAL A 177 -12.35 -21.80 11.43
CA VAL A 177 -11.05 -22.03 10.80
C VAL A 177 -10.24 -23.01 11.66
N ASP A 178 -9.49 -23.93 11.04
CA ASP A 178 -8.47 -24.74 11.73
C ASP A 178 -7.56 -23.83 12.57
N GLY A 179 -7.33 -24.16 13.84
CA GLY A 179 -6.60 -23.30 14.78
C GLY A 179 -5.22 -22.84 14.28
N LYS A 180 -4.52 -23.69 13.52
CA LYS A 180 -3.21 -23.37 12.92
C LYS A 180 -3.28 -22.26 11.88
N ALA A 181 -4.28 -22.28 10.99
CA ALA A 181 -4.43 -21.25 9.96
C ALA A 181 -4.88 -19.91 10.57
N LYS A 182 -5.74 -19.94 11.59
CA LYS A 182 -6.15 -18.77 12.35
C LYS A 182 -4.97 -18.13 13.11
N MET A 183 -4.09 -18.96 13.67
CA MET A 183 -2.88 -18.53 14.36
C MET A 183 -1.88 -17.86 13.42
N VAL A 184 -1.56 -18.48 12.27
CA VAL A 184 -0.65 -17.89 11.27
C VAL A 184 -1.19 -16.56 10.74
N GLN A 185 -2.50 -16.48 10.46
CA GLN A 185 -3.14 -15.25 10.01
C GLN A 185 -3.10 -14.15 11.07
N GLY A 186 -3.36 -14.49 12.34
CA GLY A 186 -3.25 -13.56 13.47
C GLY A 186 -1.82 -13.10 13.72
N MET A 187 -0.84 -14.01 13.62
CA MET A 187 0.59 -13.67 13.71
C MET A 187 1.00 -12.68 12.62
N MET A 188 0.61 -12.90 11.35
CA MET A 188 0.94 -11.97 10.27
C MET A 188 0.35 -10.57 10.50
N ALA A 189 -0.87 -10.48 11.03
CA ALA A 189 -1.49 -9.19 11.34
C ALA A 189 -0.77 -8.43 12.46
N SER A 190 -0.19 -9.13 13.44
CA SER A 190 0.46 -8.49 14.59
C SER A 190 1.96 -8.29 14.42
N ILE A 191 2.65 -9.17 13.70
CA ILE A 191 4.11 -9.12 13.50
C ILE A 191 4.50 -8.09 12.45
N MET A 192 3.77 -8.01 11.34
CA MET A 192 4.13 -7.11 10.22
C MET A 192 4.15 -5.63 10.62
N PRO A 193 3.17 -5.11 11.38
CA PRO A 193 3.22 -3.72 11.86
C PRO A 193 4.40 -3.45 12.79
N LEU A 194 4.78 -4.43 13.62
CA LEU A 194 5.94 -4.31 14.51
C LEU A 194 7.25 -4.26 13.72
N PHE A 195 7.35 -5.05 12.65
CA PHE A 195 8.49 -4.96 11.72
C PHE A 195 8.59 -3.56 11.08
N ILE A 196 7.46 -3.01 10.60
CA ILE A 196 7.41 -1.65 10.04
C ILE A 196 7.79 -0.59 11.09
N PHE A 197 7.35 -0.75 12.34
CA PHE A 197 7.75 0.13 13.44
C PHE A 197 9.28 0.16 13.61
N PHE A 198 9.91 -1.01 13.79
CA PHE A 198 11.37 -1.10 13.97
C PHE A 198 12.15 -0.64 12.73
N PHE A 199 11.57 -0.83 11.55
CA PHE A 199 12.13 -0.33 10.30
C PHE A 199 12.09 1.20 10.25
N LEU A 200 10.96 1.83 10.58
CA LEU A 200 10.80 3.28 10.51
C LEU A 200 11.57 4.05 11.59
N VAL A 201 11.79 3.45 12.76
CA VAL A 201 12.65 4.05 13.81
C VAL A 201 14.11 4.18 13.34
N LYS A 202 14.53 3.46 12.30
CA LYS A 202 15.89 3.53 11.74
C LYS A 202 15.99 4.39 10.48
N LEU A 203 14.88 4.96 10.01
CA LEU A 203 14.81 5.63 8.71
C LEU A 203 14.34 7.08 8.84
N PRO A 204 14.64 7.93 7.85
CA PRO A 204 14.21 9.33 7.86
C PRO A 204 12.68 9.45 7.95
N ALA A 205 12.18 10.42 8.73
CA ALA A 205 10.75 10.68 8.90
C ALA A 205 10.01 10.96 7.58
N ALA A 206 10.70 11.43 6.54
CA ALA A 206 10.17 11.56 5.19
C ALA A 206 9.53 10.25 4.65
N LEU A 207 10.15 9.10 4.91
CA LEU A 207 9.58 7.79 4.57
C LEU A 207 8.35 7.45 5.41
N GLY A 208 8.32 7.89 6.67
CA GLY A 208 7.17 7.77 7.56
C GLY A 208 5.94 8.46 6.97
N ILE A 209 6.07 9.71 6.53
CA ILE A 209 4.98 10.46 5.87
C ILE A 209 4.49 9.74 4.62
N TYR A 210 5.41 9.29 3.77
CA TYR A 210 5.08 8.54 2.55
C TYR A 210 4.27 7.28 2.85
N LEU A 211 4.73 6.46 3.81
CA LEU A 211 4.05 5.23 4.21
C LEU A 211 2.70 5.49 4.87
N LEU A 212 2.61 6.49 5.76
CA LEU A 212 1.36 6.89 6.40
C LEU A 212 0.31 7.27 5.36
N THR A 213 0.68 8.16 4.43
CA THR A 213 -0.21 8.59 3.34
C THR A 213 -0.64 7.38 2.51
N THR A 214 0.31 6.52 2.15
CA THR A 214 0.06 5.28 1.41
C THR A 214 -0.93 4.35 2.13
N ILE A 215 -0.79 4.16 3.45
CA ILE A 215 -1.67 3.30 4.23
C ILE A 215 -3.08 3.90 4.33
N LEU A 216 -3.19 5.21 4.57
CA LEU A 216 -4.48 5.92 4.63
C LEU A 216 -5.27 5.75 3.33
N PHE A 217 -4.62 5.97 2.18
CA PHE A 217 -5.25 5.75 0.88
C PHE A 217 -5.73 4.31 0.70
N SER A 218 -4.90 3.32 1.08
CA SER A 218 -5.28 1.91 0.98
C SER A 218 -6.49 1.56 1.86
N ILE A 219 -6.56 2.10 3.08
CA ILE A 219 -7.69 1.89 4.00
C ILE A 219 -8.97 2.47 3.39
N ILE A 220 -8.93 3.72 2.94
CA ILE A 220 -10.08 4.40 2.33
C ILE A 220 -10.57 3.61 1.10
N GLN A 221 -9.64 3.25 0.21
CA GLN A 221 -9.97 2.52 -1.01
C GLN A 221 -10.58 1.14 -0.72
N GLN A 222 -10.03 0.42 0.26
CA GLN A 222 -10.56 -0.87 0.70
C GLN A 222 -11.97 -0.74 1.26
N GLU A 223 -12.22 0.27 2.10
CA GLU A 223 -13.54 0.53 2.68
C GLU A 223 -14.58 0.85 1.62
N VAL A 224 -14.26 1.76 0.68
CA VAL A 224 -15.13 2.14 -0.43
C VAL A 224 -15.48 0.95 -1.31
N ILE A 225 -14.48 0.15 -1.71
CA ILE A 225 -14.70 -1.03 -2.55
C ILE A 225 -15.54 -2.08 -1.82
N ARG A 226 -15.29 -2.30 -0.52
CA ARG A 226 -16.05 -3.28 0.26
C ARG A 226 -17.52 -2.89 0.35
N ARG A 227 -17.82 -1.63 0.68
CA ARG A 227 -19.18 -1.10 0.75
C ARG A 227 -19.90 -1.22 -0.59
N LYS A 228 -19.22 -0.89 -1.70
CA LYS A 228 -19.77 -1.03 -3.05
C LYS A 228 -20.15 -2.49 -3.34
N LEU A 229 -19.24 -3.43 -3.08
CA LEU A 229 -19.49 -4.85 -3.30
C LEU A 229 -20.57 -5.45 -2.37
N GLU A 230 -20.79 -4.88 -1.18
CA GLU A 230 -21.86 -5.28 -0.27
C GLU A 230 -23.22 -4.75 -0.76
N HIS A 231 -23.26 -3.50 -1.20
CA HIS A 231 -24.45 -2.89 -1.80
C HIS A 231 -24.91 -3.64 -3.06
N ASP A 232 -23.98 -3.93 -3.98
CA ASP A 232 -24.28 -4.66 -5.23
C ASP A 232 -24.86 -6.06 -4.94
N ALA A 233 -24.33 -6.76 -3.93
CA ALA A 233 -24.83 -8.07 -3.51
C ALA A 233 -26.20 -8.01 -2.82
N GLY A 234 -26.52 -6.90 -2.15
CA GLY A 234 -27.85 -6.67 -1.57
C GLY A 234 -28.91 -6.48 -2.66
N LEU A 235 -28.58 -5.73 -3.71
CA LEU A 235 -29.47 -5.51 -4.86
C LEU A 235 -29.76 -6.81 -5.63
N GLU A 236 -28.78 -7.69 -5.79
CA GLU A 236 -29.00 -9.01 -6.41
C GLU A 236 -29.97 -9.89 -5.62
N ARG A 237 -29.89 -9.89 -4.28
CA ARG A 237 -30.81 -10.68 -3.44
C ARG A 237 -32.26 -10.22 -3.54
N VAL A 238 -32.49 -8.91 -3.51
CA VAL A 238 -33.84 -8.32 -3.68
C VAL A 238 -34.42 -8.72 -5.03
N ARG A 239 -33.61 -8.67 -6.10
CA ARG A 239 -34.04 -9.06 -7.46
C ARG A 239 -34.35 -10.54 -7.61
N THR A 240 -33.72 -11.42 -6.82
CA THR A 240 -34.02 -12.86 -6.81
C THR A 240 -35.20 -13.24 -5.91
N GLU A 241 -35.60 -12.39 -4.97
CA GLU A 241 -36.75 -12.64 -4.08
C GLU A 241 -38.09 -12.18 -4.71
N ASP A 242 -38.05 -11.21 -5.64
CA ASP A 242 -39.22 -10.72 -6.40
C ASP A 242 -39.57 -11.55 -7.66
N ASN A 243 -38.81 -12.60 -7.98
CA ASN A 243 -38.96 -13.45 -9.18
C ASN A 243 -39.29 -14.90 -8.81
#